data_AF-A0AAV5SVI4-F1
#
_entry.id   AF-A0AAV5SVI4-F1
#
_cell.length_a   1.000
_cell.length_b   1.000
_cell.length_c   1.000
_cell.angle_alpha   90.00
_cell.angle_beta   90.00
_cell.angle_gamma   90.00
#
_symmetry.space_group_name_H-M   'P 1'
#
loop_
_entity.id
_entity.type
_entity.pdbx_description
1 polymer ?
#
loop_
_entity_poly.entity_id
_entity_poly.type
_entity_poly.pdbx_seq_one_letter_code
_entity_poly.pdbx_strand_id
1 'polypeptide(L)'
;MDEKEKENDQDECVICVMAKDKPLNIPINFSFARNFCYINHLSFDTPAGLVQYHYRNHRSLDDNGTRLLTPILKDSIFINHPQIAFTNKSMVGSKYKRASIRTLLFSSISVDVSDCLNFQFEQGRLEELHKVTHLDKCNHPNILKYHGIAMTQSRA
;
A
#
# COMPACT_ATOMS: atom_id res chain seq x y z
N MET A 1 13.20 10.66 37.85
CA MET A 1 11.99 10.09 37.22
C MET A 1 12.28 10.14 35.74
N ASP A 2 12.73 9.02 35.21
CA ASP A 2 13.12 8.89 33.81
C ASP A 2 11.84 8.88 32.98
N GLU A 3 11.64 9.95 32.22
CA GLU A 3 10.62 10.01 31.18
C GLU A 3 10.99 8.97 30.14
N LYS A 4 10.30 7.82 30.19
CA LYS A 4 10.32 6.84 29.10
C LYS A 4 9.92 7.57 27.83
N GLU A 5 10.88 7.72 26.92
CA GLU A 5 10.65 8.00 25.52
C GLU A 5 9.53 7.05 25.06
N LYS A 6 8.36 7.62 24.81
CA LYS A 6 7.34 6.91 24.03
C LYS A 6 7.95 6.82 22.64
N GLU A 7 8.43 5.63 22.27
CA GLU A 7 8.59 5.24 20.87
C GLU A 7 7.29 5.63 20.18
N ASN A 8 7.37 6.74 19.45
CA ASN A 8 6.28 7.26 18.68
C ASN A 8 6.43 6.52 17.36
N ASP A 9 5.85 5.31 17.29
CA ASP A 9 5.69 4.55 16.05
C ASP A 9 4.82 5.38 15.10
N GLN A 10 5.46 6.32 14.43
CA GLN A 10 4.84 7.25 13.50
C GLN A 10 4.86 6.60 12.12
N ASP A 11 3.71 6.55 11.46
CA ASP A 11 3.57 6.09 10.08
C ASP A 11 4.49 6.93 9.16
N GLU A 12 5.72 6.45 8.93
CA GLU A 12 6.69 7.11 8.06
C GLU A 12 6.20 7.01 6.61
N CYS A 13 5.74 8.13 6.05
CA CYS A 13 5.44 8.20 4.63
C CYS A 13 6.75 8.36 3.85
N VAL A 14 6.99 7.49 2.87
CA VAL A 14 8.18 7.51 2.03
C VAL A 14 7.81 7.61 0.56
N ILE A 15 8.62 8.35 -0.20
CA ILE A 15 8.59 8.32 -1.66
C ILE A 15 9.66 7.32 -2.11
N CYS A 16 9.21 6.20 -2.69
CA CYS A 16 10.10 5.22 -3.28
C CYS A 16 10.34 5.55 -4.76
N VAL A 17 11.60 5.72 -5.16
CA VAL A 17 12.00 6.02 -6.54
C VAL A 17 13.04 5.02 -7.03
N MET A 18 12.97 4.65 -8.30
CA MET A 18 14.03 3.86 -8.93
C MET A 18 15.14 4.79 -9.38
N ALA A 19 16.25 4.82 -8.63
CA ALA A 19 17.51 5.37 -9.13
C ALA A 19 18.21 4.30 -9.99
N LYS A 20 19.18 4.72 -10.82
CA LYS A 20 19.88 3.96 -11.88
C LYS A 20 19.78 2.42 -11.77
N ASP A 21 20.15 1.84 -10.62
CA ASP A 21 20.09 0.38 -10.40
C ASP A 21 19.50 -0.04 -9.04
N LYS A 22 18.93 0.89 -8.26
CA LYS A 22 18.37 0.55 -6.93
C LYS A 22 17.19 1.44 -6.53
N PRO A 23 16.20 0.88 -5.81
CA PRO A 23 15.19 1.69 -5.16
C PRO A 23 15.83 2.58 -4.09
N LEU A 24 15.40 3.83 -4.04
CA LEU A 24 15.72 4.79 -2.99
C LEU A 24 14.42 5.16 -2.29
N ASN A 25 14.45 5.18 -0.96
CA ASN A 25 13.35 5.62 -0.14
C ASN A 25 13.67 7.03 0.37
N ILE A 26 12.86 8.01 -0.01
CA ILE A 26 13.01 9.40 0.41
C ILE A 26 11.93 9.71 1.44
N PRO A 27 12.28 9.99 2.70
CA PRO A 27 11.29 10.23 3.75
C PRO A 27 10.54 11.55 3.49
N ILE A 28 9.23 11.51 3.73
CA ILE A 28 8.40 12.71 3.82
C ILE A 28 8.33 13.09 5.30
N ASN A 29 8.94 14.22 5.66
CA ASN A 29 8.90 14.68 7.04
C ASN A 29 7.56 15.35 7.33
N PHE A 30 7.06 15.19 8.56
CA PHE A 30 5.83 15.84 9.01
C PHE A 30 6.08 16.71 10.22
N SER A 31 5.54 17.93 10.18
CA SER A 31 5.42 18.79 11.36
C SER A 31 3.99 18.68 11.90
N PHE A 32 3.79 17.86 12.94
CA PHE A 32 2.48 17.73 13.59
C PHE A 32 1.98 19.04 14.19
N ALA A 33 2.88 19.80 14.82
CA ALA A 33 2.54 21.08 15.45
C ALA A 33 2.01 22.12 14.45
N ARG A 34 2.43 22.03 13.19
CA ARG A 34 2.07 22.99 12.13
C ARG A 34 1.23 22.39 11.02
N ASN A 35 0.89 21.10 11.13
CA ASN A 35 0.09 20.33 10.19
C ASN A 35 0.54 20.46 8.72
N PHE A 36 1.83 20.30 8.45
CA PHE A 36 2.36 20.23 7.08
C PHE A 36 3.39 19.12 6.93
N CYS A 37 3.56 18.68 5.68
CA CYS A 37 4.63 17.77 5.26
C CYS A 37 5.69 18.53 4.46
N TYR A 38 6.93 18.05 4.47
CA TYR A 38 8.01 18.73 3.76
C TYR A 38 9.13 17.80 3.29
N ILE A 39 9.73 18.19 2.17
CA ILE A 39 10.93 17.59 1.57
C ILE A 39 11.77 18.76 1.02
N ASN A 40 13.08 18.74 1.26
CA ASN A 40 14.02 19.73 0.72
C ASN A 40 13.55 21.19 0.90
N HIS A 41 13.17 21.54 2.13
CA HIS A 41 12.67 22.87 2.54
C HIS A 41 11.36 23.35 1.88
N LEU A 42 10.69 22.51 1.09
CA LEU A 42 9.38 22.81 0.53
C LEU A 42 8.28 22.18 1.39
N SER A 43 7.34 23.01 1.85
CA SER A 43 6.25 22.60 2.73
C SER A 43 4.91 22.60 2.01
N PHE A 44 4.08 21.60 2.30
CA PHE A 44 2.74 21.44 1.75
C PHE A 44 1.78 20.88 2.80
N ASP A 45 0.49 21.19 2.65
CA ASP A 45 -0.56 20.71 3.55
C ASP A 45 -0.79 19.20 3.44
N THR A 46 -0.47 18.60 2.28
CA THR A 46 -0.65 17.15 2.04
C THR A 46 0.51 16.53 1.27
N PRO A 47 0.85 15.25 1.55
CA PRO A 47 1.88 14.53 0.79
C PRO A 47 1.58 14.46 -0.70
N ALA A 48 0.30 14.31 -1.08
CA ALA A 48 -0.12 14.29 -2.47
C ALA A 48 0.22 15.61 -3.19
N GLY A 49 -0.03 16.75 -2.55
CA GLY A 49 0.33 18.07 -3.09
C GLY A 49 1.85 18.23 -3.26
N LEU A 50 2.62 17.77 -2.27
CA LEU A 50 4.09 17.77 -2.31
C LEU A 50 4.61 16.95 -3.50
N VAL A 51 4.17 15.69 -3.62
CA VAL A 51 4.58 14.79 -4.71
C VAL A 51 4.19 15.38 -6.07
N GLN A 52 2.98 15.91 -6.19
CA GLN A 52 2.50 16.53 -7.43
C GLN A 52 3.35 17.74 -7.84
N TYR A 53 3.78 18.56 -6.88
CA TYR A 53 4.65 19.70 -7.14
C TYR A 53 6.01 19.27 -7.68
N HIS A 54 6.68 18.32 -7.01
CA HIS A 54 7.99 17.83 -7.44
C HIS A 54 7.93 17.18 -8.83
N TYR A 55 6.88 16.41 -9.08
CA TYR A 55 6.63 15.76 -10.37
C TYR A 55 6.43 16.77 -11.50
N ARG A 56 5.50 17.73 -11.35
CA ARG A 56 5.16 18.69 -12.40
C ARG A 56 6.29 19.66 -12.73
N ASN A 57 7.08 20.04 -11.73
CA ASN A 57 8.15 21.04 -11.89
C ASN A 57 9.54 20.41 -12.06
N HIS A 58 9.63 19.07 -12.13
CA HIS A 58 10.88 18.31 -12.16
C HIS A 58 11.89 18.78 -11.09
N ARG A 59 11.39 19.11 -9.89
CA ARG A 59 12.21 19.58 -8.77
C ARG A 59 12.85 18.39 -8.08
N SER A 60 14.12 18.57 -7.71
CA SER A 60 14.85 17.54 -6.97
C SER A 60 14.20 17.28 -5.61
N LEU A 61 14.14 16.00 -5.23
CA LEU A 61 13.70 15.56 -3.92
C LEU A 61 14.84 15.60 -2.88
N ASP A 62 16.09 15.49 -3.33
CA ASP A 62 17.27 15.47 -2.47
C ASP A 62 18.43 16.28 -3.08
N ASP A 63 19.55 16.36 -2.36
CA ASP A 63 20.76 17.07 -2.81
C ASP A 63 21.43 16.37 -4.00
N ASN A 64 21.16 15.07 -4.21
CA ASN A 64 21.73 14.28 -5.30
C ASN A 64 21.05 14.52 -6.65
N GLY A 65 20.01 15.37 -6.70
CA GLY A 65 19.31 15.67 -7.94
C GLY A 65 18.22 14.65 -8.31
N THR A 66 17.76 13.82 -7.37
CA THR A 66 16.75 12.78 -7.62
C THR A 66 15.39 13.40 -7.97
N ARG A 67 14.83 13.02 -9.13
CA ARG A 67 13.58 13.61 -9.65
C ARG A 67 12.52 12.56 -9.92
N LEU A 68 11.26 12.97 -9.79
CA LEU A 68 10.11 12.17 -10.20
C LEU A 68 9.93 12.26 -11.72
N LEU A 69 9.84 11.10 -12.37
CA LEU A 69 9.71 10.99 -13.83
C LEU A 69 8.40 10.34 -14.25
N THR A 70 8.10 9.16 -13.71
CA THR A 70 6.90 8.39 -14.07
C THR A 70 6.26 7.84 -12.80
N PRO A 71 4.97 8.13 -12.53
CA PRO A 71 4.26 7.52 -11.42
C PRO A 71 3.98 6.04 -11.73
N ILE A 72 4.21 5.18 -10.73
CA ILE A 72 3.76 3.78 -10.80
C ILE A 72 2.34 3.73 -10.22
N LEU A 73 1.37 3.36 -11.06
CA LEU A 73 -0.02 3.26 -10.66
C LEU A 73 -0.29 1.91 -10.00
N LYS A 74 -1.22 1.89 -9.06
CA LYS A 74 -1.70 0.68 -8.40
C LYS A 74 -2.40 -0.21 -9.43
N ASP A 75 -2.03 -1.49 -9.51
CA ASP A 75 -2.73 -2.45 -10.36
C ASP A 75 -4.20 -2.65 -9.93
N SER A 76 -5.06 -3.01 -10.88
CA SER A 76 -6.49 -3.25 -10.65
C SER A 76 -6.79 -4.39 -9.67
N ILE A 77 -5.81 -5.27 -9.43
CA ILE A 77 -5.93 -6.37 -8.48
C ILE A 77 -5.97 -5.91 -7.02
N PHE A 78 -5.58 -4.67 -6.73
CA PHE A 78 -5.52 -4.21 -5.35
C PHE A 78 -6.83 -3.58 -4.88
N ILE A 79 -7.51 -4.27 -3.98
CA ILE A 79 -8.79 -3.87 -3.40
C ILE A 79 -8.54 -3.01 -2.16
N ASN A 80 -9.32 -1.96 -1.96
CA ASN A 80 -9.24 -1.17 -0.74
C ASN A 80 -10.02 -1.85 0.38
N HIS A 81 -9.46 -1.91 1.60
CA HIS A 81 -10.12 -2.51 2.76
C HIS A 81 -11.57 -2.03 2.99
N PRO A 82 -11.91 -0.73 2.85
CA PRO A 82 -13.29 -0.26 2.99
C PRO A 82 -14.29 -0.88 2.00
N GLN A 83 -13.83 -1.47 0.90
CA GLN A 83 -14.69 -2.18 -0.06
C GLN A 83 -15.03 -3.61 0.41
N ILE A 84 -14.32 -4.14 1.40
CA ILE A 84 -14.48 -5.51 1.90
C ILE A 84 -15.38 -5.49 3.14
N ALA A 85 -16.56 -6.08 3.02
CA ALA A 85 -17.48 -6.28 4.13
C ALA A 85 -17.46 -7.75 4.55
N PHE A 86 -16.78 -8.04 5.66
CA PHE A 86 -16.75 -9.38 6.25
C PHE A 86 -18.12 -9.78 6.80
N THR A 87 -18.45 -11.05 6.66
CA THR A 87 -19.63 -11.65 7.27
C THR A 87 -19.23 -12.40 8.54
N ASN A 88 -20.15 -12.59 9.49
CA ASN A 88 -19.91 -13.37 10.71
C ASN A 88 -19.78 -14.89 10.44
N LYS A 89 -19.77 -15.31 9.18
CA LYS A 89 -19.69 -16.71 8.77
C LYS A 89 -18.28 -17.01 8.25
N SER A 90 -17.60 -17.92 8.92
CA SER A 90 -16.45 -18.62 8.32
C SER A 90 -16.95 -19.74 7.42
N MET A 91 -16.18 -20.10 6.39
CA MET A 91 -16.50 -21.31 5.65
C MET A 91 -16.26 -22.53 6.56
N VAL A 92 -17.24 -23.42 6.62
CA VAL A 92 -17.27 -24.59 7.52
C VAL A 92 -15.98 -25.41 7.34
N GLY A 93 -15.26 -25.63 8.44
CA GLY A 93 -14.01 -26.41 8.43
C GLY A 93 -12.79 -25.70 7.84
N SER A 94 -12.84 -24.38 7.62
CA SER A 94 -11.73 -23.64 7.00
C SER A 94 -11.28 -22.42 7.80
N LYS A 95 -10.05 -21.96 7.51
CA LYS A 95 -9.48 -20.71 8.04
C LYS A 95 -9.88 -19.47 7.22
N TYR A 96 -10.64 -19.65 6.13
CA TYR A 96 -11.07 -18.56 5.25
C TYR A 96 -12.34 -17.90 5.77
N LYS A 97 -12.35 -16.56 5.77
CA LYS A 97 -13.51 -15.75 6.17
C LYS A 97 -14.33 -15.40 4.95
N ARG A 98 -15.65 -15.51 5.03
CA ARG A 98 -16.50 -15.07 3.92
C ARG A 98 -16.72 -13.56 3.98
N ALA A 99 -16.51 -12.89 2.86
CA ALA A 99 -16.74 -11.46 2.72
C ALA A 99 -17.51 -11.14 1.45
N SER A 100 -17.98 -9.90 1.34
CA SER A 100 -18.47 -9.34 0.10
C SER A 100 -17.59 -8.17 -0.31
N ILE A 101 -17.17 -8.13 -1.57
CA ILE A 101 -16.51 -6.97 -2.15
C ILE A 101 -17.59 -6.11 -2.79
N ARG A 102 -17.72 -4.86 -2.33
CA ARG A 102 -18.57 -3.86 -2.97
C ARG A 102 -17.87 -3.34 -4.22
N THR A 103 -18.43 -3.67 -5.37
CA THR A 103 -18.04 -3.09 -6.66
C THR A 103 -18.87 -1.83 -6.93
N LEU A 104 -18.63 -1.14 -8.04
CA LEU A 104 -19.29 0.13 -8.36
C LEU A 104 -20.84 0.05 -8.25
N LEU A 105 -21.41 1.22 -7.96
CA LEU A 105 -22.79 1.63 -7.75
C LEU A 105 -23.77 0.68 -7.05
N PHE A 106 -23.97 -0.59 -7.41
CA PHE A 106 -24.95 -1.48 -6.76
C PHE A 106 -24.64 -2.97 -6.83
N SER A 107 -23.38 -3.34 -7.08
CA SER A 107 -22.99 -4.75 -7.20
C SER A 107 -22.10 -5.20 -6.05
N SER A 108 -22.29 -6.45 -5.62
CA SER A 108 -21.42 -7.08 -4.66
C SER A 108 -21.08 -8.49 -5.12
N ILE A 109 -19.85 -8.89 -4.85
CA ILE A 109 -19.36 -10.24 -5.15
C ILE A 109 -19.05 -10.90 -3.82
N SER A 110 -19.62 -12.08 -3.59
CA SER A 110 -19.25 -12.91 -2.44
C SER A 110 -17.90 -13.57 -2.72
N VAL A 111 -16.98 -13.40 -1.78
CA VAL A 111 -15.62 -13.94 -1.86
C VAL A 111 -15.25 -14.62 -0.55
N ASP A 112 -14.29 -15.54 -0.62
CA ASP A 112 -13.63 -16.09 0.55
C ASP A 112 -12.24 -15.42 0.68
N VAL A 113 -11.96 -14.89 1.87
CA VAL A 113 -10.79 -14.10 2.20
C VAL A 113 -9.84 -14.94 3.04
N SER A 114 -8.60 -15.01 2.59
CA SER A 114 -7.49 -15.59 3.33
C SER A 114 -6.80 -14.50 4.13
N ASP A 115 -6.94 -14.52 5.45
CA ASP A 115 -6.09 -13.69 6.31
C ASP A 115 -4.73 -14.37 6.40
N CYS A 116 -3.77 -13.93 5.59
CA CYS A 116 -2.39 -14.36 5.70
C CYS A 116 -1.70 -13.63 6.86
N LEU A 117 -2.07 -13.96 8.11
CA LEU A 117 -1.43 -13.43 9.33
C LEU A 117 0.09 -13.72 9.42
N ASN A 118 0.61 -14.59 8.55
CA ASN A 118 2.02 -14.99 8.52
C ASN A 118 2.77 -14.54 7.26
N PHE A 119 2.20 -13.67 6.43
CA PHE A 119 2.99 -12.95 5.43
C PHE A 119 3.70 -11.78 6.13
N GLN A 120 4.71 -12.09 6.93
CA GLN A 120 5.76 -11.12 7.15
C GLN A 120 6.42 -10.93 5.79
N PHE A 121 6.29 -9.74 5.21
CA PHE A 121 7.12 -9.32 4.09
C PHE A 121 8.55 -9.18 4.60
N GLU A 122 9.21 -10.30 4.91
CA GLU A 122 10.66 -10.32 4.88
C GLU A 122 11.08 -9.87 3.47
N GLN A 123 12.01 -8.92 3.41
CA GLN A 123 12.63 -8.46 2.16
C GLN A 123 13.15 -9.68 1.39
N GLY A 124 12.32 -10.25 0.50
CA GLY A 124 12.61 -11.53 -0.16
C GLY A 124 11.39 -12.30 -0.68
N ARG A 125 10.18 -12.06 -0.16
CA ARG A 125 8.95 -12.78 -0.58
C ARG A 125 8.11 -12.09 -1.67
N LEU A 126 8.69 -11.14 -2.40
CA LEU A 126 8.08 -10.55 -3.61
C LEU A 126 7.66 -11.62 -4.63
N GLU A 127 8.36 -12.75 -4.66
CA GLU A 127 8.03 -13.90 -5.53
C GLU A 127 6.67 -14.53 -5.20
N GLU A 128 6.25 -14.52 -3.94
CA GLU A 128 4.94 -15.04 -3.54
C GLU A 128 3.82 -14.09 -3.96
N LEU A 129 4.03 -12.77 -3.86
CA LEU A 129 3.13 -11.76 -4.44
C LEU A 129 3.06 -11.92 -5.96
N HIS A 130 4.20 -12.12 -6.62
CA HIS A 130 4.29 -12.39 -8.06
C HIS A 130 3.55 -13.68 -8.48
N LYS A 131 3.60 -14.75 -7.68
CA LYS A 131 2.80 -15.96 -7.91
C LYS A 131 1.30 -15.68 -7.77
N VAL A 132 0.89 -14.85 -6.81
CA VAL A 132 -0.51 -14.45 -6.64
C VAL A 132 -0.99 -13.58 -7.82
N THR A 133 -0.17 -12.68 -8.35
CA THR A 133 -0.54 -11.89 -9.54
C THR A 133 -0.66 -12.72 -10.82
N HIS A 134 -0.05 -13.91 -10.88
CA HIS A 134 -0.26 -14.84 -12.00
C HIS A 134 -1.64 -15.50 -11.97
N LEU A 135 -2.25 -15.67 -10.78
CA LEU A 135 -3.60 -16.22 -10.65
C LEU A 135 -4.66 -15.29 -11.26
N ASP A 136 -4.41 -13.98 -11.29
CA ASP A 136 -5.27 -13.00 -11.97
C ASP A 136 -5.42 -13.29 -13.48
N LYS A 137 -4.40 -13.90 -14.09
CA LYS A 137 -4.40 -14.26 -15.51
C LYS A 137 -5.10 -15.59 -15.81
N CYS A 138 -5.43 -16.38 -14.78
CA CYS A 138 -6.06 -17.69 -14.93
C CYS A 138 -7.59 -17.59 -14.89
N ASN A 139 -8.21 -17.52 -16.08
CA ASN A 139 -9.67 -17.49 -16.20
C ASN A 139 -10.18 -18.81 -16.82
N HIS A 140 -10.34 -19.83 -15.98
CA HIS A 140 -10.83 -21.15 -16.39
C HIS A 140 -11.96 -21.60 -15.46
N PRO A 141 -13.06 -22.19 -15.97
CA PRO A 141 -14.23 -22.54 -15.17
C PRO A 141 -13.96 -23.55 -14.03
N ASN A 142 -12.91 -24.36 -14.16
CA ASN A 142 -12.51 -25.36 -13.15
C ASN A 142 -11.40 -24.87 -12.20
N ILE A 143 -10.99 -23.60 -12.28
CA ILE A 143 -9.96 -23.03 -11.40
C ILE A 143 -10.62 -21.95 -10.55
N LEU A 144 -10.22 -21.85 -9.27
CA LEU A 144 -10.71 -20.81 -8.38
C LEU A 144 -10.38 -19.44 -8.96
N LYS A 145 -11.41 -18.60 -9.08
CA LYS A 145 -11.25 -17.23 -9.56
C LYS A 145 -10.61 -16.37 -8.49
N TYR A 146 -9.47 -15.79 -8.83
CA TYR A 146 -8.81 -14.80 -8.01
C TYR A 146 -9.45 -13.42 -8.25
N HIS A 147 -9.75 -12.69 -7.17
CA HIS A 147 -10.45 -11.39 -7.24
C HIS A 147 -9.57 -10.20 -6.88
N GLY A 148 -8.51 -10.40 -6.08
CA GLY A 148 -7.58 -9.33 -5.71
C GLY A 148 -6.90 -9.53 -4.35
N ILE A 149 -6.01 -8.59 -4.03
CA ILE A 149 -5.31 -8.48 -2.73
C ILE A 149 -5.76 -7.18 -2.05
N ALA A 150 -6.04 -7.26 -0.76
CA ALA A 150 -6.05 -6.09 0.12
C ALA A 150 -4.77 -6.08 0.95
N MET A 151 -3.97 -5.04 0.76
CA MET A 151 -2.75 -4.82 1.54
C MET A 151 -3.11 -3.95 2.74
N THR A 152 -2.85 -4.46 3.93
CA THR A 152 -2.84 -3.63 5.13
C THR A 152 -1.48 -2.94 5.21
N GLN A 153 -1.44 -1.66 5.56
CA GLN A 153 -0.20 -1.07 6.04
C GLN A 153 0.17 -1.79 7.33
N SER A 154 1.34 -2.42 7.35
CA SER A 154 1.89 -3.00 8.58
C SER A 154 1.94 -1.88 9.60
N ARG A 155 1.28 -2.06 10.76
CA ARG A 155 1.68 -1.33 11.96
C ARG A 155 3.06 -1.90 12.28
N ALA A 156 4.10 -1.11 12.04
CA ALA A 156 5.42 -1.41 12.59
C ALA A 156 5.31 -1.40 14.12
#